data_AF-A0A238KHC5-F1
#
_entry.id   AF-A0A238KHC5-F1
#
_cell.length_a   1.000
_cell.length_b   1.000
_cell.length_c   1.000
_cell.angle_alpha   90.00
_cell.angle_beta   90.00
_cell.angle_gamma   90.00
#
_symmetry.space_group_name_H-M   'P 1'
#
loop_
_entity.id
_entity.type
_entity.pdbx_description
1 polymer ?
#
loop_
_entity_poly.entity_id
_entity_poly.type
_entity_poly.pdbx_seq_one_letter_code
_entity_poly.pdbx_strand_id
1 'polypeptide(L)'
;MRGPTPTPPGHAGFTHHLLAQLVRLFGLRAANPMAIHVKDWAFDPFTSTLADLVPVSSHLHYALPSVMTALWDNALLFGGTEAAPQFGGYIEGALEAEELALAKL
;
A
#
# COMPACT_ATOMS: atom_id res chain seq x y z
N MET A 1 -7.17 10.80 17.39
CA MET A 1 -8.55 10.99 16.88
C MET A 1 -8.55 10.54 15.43
N ARG A 2 -9.33 9.52 15.05
CA ARG A 2 -9.48 9.17 13.63
C ARG A 2 -10.34 10.25 12.99
N GLY A 3 -9.78 10.95 12.00
CA GLY A 3 -10.57 11.86 11.16
C GLY A 3 -11.64 11.10 10.37
N PRO A 4 -12.62 11.80 9.78
CA PRO A 4 -13.62 11.15 8.93
C PRO A 4 -12.93 10.37 7.81
N THR A 5 -13.36 9.12 7.61
CA THR A 5 -12.91 8.31 6.47
C THR A 5 -13.32 9.03 5.19
N PRO A 6 -12.39 9.31 4.27
CA PRO A 6 -12.74 9.96 3.03
C PRO A 6 -13.68 9.04 2.24
N THR A 7 -14.73 9.61 1.64
CA THR A 7 -15.63 8.84 0.78
C THR A 7 -14.96 8.67 -0.58
N PRO A 8 -14.83 7.43 -1.10
CA PRO A 8 -14.25 7.24 -2.41
C PRO A 8 -15.08 7.97 -3.47
N PRO A 9 -14.45 8.60 -4.48
CA PRO A 9 -15.19 9.17 -5.60
C PRO A 9 -16.02 8.07 -6.27
N GLY A 10 -17.23 8.44 -6.72
CA GLY A 10 -18.06 7.53 -7.50
C GLY A 10 -17.34 7.13 -8.79
N HIS A 11 -17.18 5.83 -9.02
CA HIS A 11 -16.52 5.27 -10.21
C HIS A 11 -17.41 5.33 -11.47
N ALA A 12 -18.32 6.31 -11.57
CA ALA A 12 -19.27 6.39 -12.68
C ALA A 12 -18.51 6.50 -14.01
N GLY A 13 -18.66 5.48 -14.87
CA GLY A 13 -17.94 5.37 -16.15
C GLY A 13 -16.54 4.76 -16.10
N PHE A 14 -15.92 4.59 -14.93
CA PHE A 14 -14.55 4.04 -14.81
C PHE A 14 -14.45 2.61 -15.37
N THR A 15 -15.41 1.74 -15.00
CA THR A 15 -15.46 0.36 -15.51
C THR A 15 -15.64 0.29 -17.02
N HIS A 16 -16.41 1.22 -17.60
CA HIS A 16 -16.57 1.32 -19.05
C HIS A 16 -15.24 1.68 -19.73
N HIS A 17 -14.50 2.65 -19.19
CA HIS A 17 -13.19 3.02 -19.72
C HIS A 17 -12.15 1.89 -19.55
N LEU A 18 -12.17 1.16 -18.43
CA LEU A 18 -11.35 -0.04 -18.25
C LEU A 18 -11.63 -1.09 -19.33
N LEU A 19 -12.90 -1.41 -19.57
CA LEU A 19 -13.30 -2.37 -20.60
C LEU A 19 -12.88 -1.90 -22.01
N ALA A 20 -13.10 -0.63 -22.33
CA ALA A 20 -12.68 -0.07 -23.61
C ALA A 20 -11.15 -0.18 -23.80
N GLN A 21 -10.37 0.04 -22.74
CA GLN A 21 -8.92 -0.13 -22.74
C GLN A 21 -8.52 -1.58 -22.95
N LEU A 22 -9.15 -2.53 -22.24
CA LEU A 22 -8.89 -3.95 -22.38
C LEU A 22 -9.20 -4.45 -23.80
N VAL A 23 -10.33 -4.02 -24.39
CA VAL A 23 -10.67 -4.33 -25.78
C VAL A 23 -9.63 -3.75 -26.74
N ARG A 24 -9.14 -2.54 -26.49
CA ARG A 24 -8.10 -1.93 -27.34
C ARG A 24 -6.78 -2.71 -27.30
N LEU A 25 -6.40 -3.23 -26.13
CA LEU A 25 -5.12 -3.93 -25.93
C LEU A 25 -5.18 -5.42 -26.32
N PHE A 26 -6.31 -6.09 -26.07
CA PHE A 26 -6.44 -7.55 -26.14
C PHE A 26 -7.52 -8.03 -27.13
N GLY A 27 -8.19 -7.10 -27.83
CA GLY A 27 -9.23 -7.40 -28.82
C GLY A 27 -10.62 -7.64 -28.22
N LEU A 28 -11.59 -7.92 -29.10
CA LEU A 28 -13.01 -8.01 -28.76
C LEU A 28 -13.36 -9.08 -27.72
N ARG A 29 -12.51 -10.10 -27.56
CA ARG A 29 -12.70 -11.14 -26.53
C ARG A 29 -12.61 -10.58 -25.11
N ALA A 30 -11.93 -9.46 -24.91
CA ALA A 30 -11.83 -8.79 -23.61
C ALA A 30 -13.06 -7.93 -23.26
N ALA A 31 -14.05 -7.82 -24.15
CA ALA A 31 -15.27 -7.03 -23.92
C ALA A 31 -16.21 -7.66 -22.87
N ASN A 32 -16.05 -8.94 -22.57
CA ASN A 32 -16.94 -9.68 -21.67
C ASN A 32 -16.16 -10.48 -20.61
N PRO A 33 -15.58 -9.82 -19.60
CA PRO A 33 -14.91 -10.50 -18.49
C PRO A 33 -15.93 -11.22 -17.61
N MET A 34 -15.51 -12.30 -16.95
CA MET A 34 -16.36 -13.01 -15.98
C MET A 34 -16.70 -12.15 -14.77
N ALA A 35 -15.76 -11.32 -14.33
CA ALA A 35 -15.93 -10.36 -13.25
C ALA A 35 -14.92 -9.21 -13.40
N ILE A 36 -15.26 -8.04 -12.86
CA ILE A 36 -14.35 -6.91 -12.72
C ILE A 36 -14.35 -6.51 -11.25
N HIS A 37 -13.17 -6.52 -10.63
CA HIS A 37 -12.96 -6.05 -9.27
C HIS A 37 -12.05 -4.84 -9.31
N VAL A 38 -12.54 -3.71 -8.82
CA VAL A 38 -11.74 -2.49 -8.65
C VAL A 38 -11.57 -2.28 -7.16
N LYS A 39 -10.31 -2.20 -6.73
CA LYS A 39 -9.93 -1.87 -5.36
C LYS A 39 -9.20 -0.53 -5.37
N ASP A 40 -9.80 0.44 -4.72
CA ASP A 40 -9.16 1.73 -4.46
C ASP A 40 -8.45 1.64 -3.10
N TRP A 41 -7.12 1.55 -3.14
CA TRP A 41 -6.29 1.47 -1.93
C TRP A 41 -6.14 2.83 -1.24
N ALA A 42 -6.35 3.95 -1.94
CA ALA A 42 -6.22 5.29 -1.37
C ALA A 42 -7.32 5.62 -0.34
N PHE A 43 -8.43 4.88 -0.37
CA PHE A 43 -9.55 5.04 0.56
C PHE A 43 -9.71 3.83 1.49
N ASP A 44 -8.76 2.89 1.48
CA ASP A 44 -8.78 1.76 2.41
C ASP A 44 -8.27 2.21 3.79
N PRO A 45 -9.09 2.17 4.85
CA PRO A 45 -8.75 2.75 6.15
C PRO A 45 -7.65 2.00 6.92
N PHE A 46 -7.30 0.79 6.47
CA PHE A 46 -6.22 -0.01 7.07
C PHE A 46 -4.95 -0.02 6.20
N THR A 47 -5.00 0.59 5.01
CA THR A 47 -3.87 0.67 4.09
C THR A 47 -3.37 2.10 3.93
N SER A 48 -4.27 3.08 3.96
CA SER A 48 -3.96 4.48 3.71
C SER A 48 -4.57 5.40 4.77
N THR A 49 -3.90 6.51 4.99
CA THR A 49 -4.26 7.60 5.88
C THR A 49 -4.44 8.89 5.08
N LEU A 50 -5.05 9.91 5.70
CA LEU A 50 -5.16 11.24 5.08
C LEU A 50 -3.79 11.87 4.74
N ALA A 51 -2.72 11.44 5.41
CA ALA A 51 -1.37 11.94 5.14
C ALA A 51 -0.84 11.48 3.77
N ASP A 52 -1.30 10.33 3.27
CA ASP A 52 -0.87 9.76 1.99
C ASP A 52 -1.45 10.49 0.77
N LEU A 53 -2.42 11.40 0.98
CA LEU A 53 -2.93 12.29 -0.07
C LEU A 53 -1.90 13.35 -0.48
N VAL A 54 -0.85 13.56 0.33
CA VAL A 54 0.24 14.48 0.01
C VAL A 54 1.22 13.78 -0.93
N PRO A 55 1.42 14.27 -2.18
CA PRO A 55 2.34 13.64 -3.11
C PRO A 55 3.77 13.65 -2.56
N VAL A 56 4.45 12.51 -2.66
CA VAL A 56 5.87 12.42 -2.27
C VAL A 56 6.71 13.18 -3.31
N SER A 57 7.54 14.10 -2.84
CA SER A 57 8.39 14.94 -3.71
C SER A 57 9.77 14.33 -3.99
N SER A 58 10.12 13.21 -3.35
CA SER A 58 11.39 12.52 -3.48
C SER A 58 11.22 10.99 -3.36
N HIS A 59 12.28 10.24 -3.64
CA HIS A 59 12.31 8.81 -3.35
C HIS A 59 12.09 8.57 -1.85
N LEU A 60 11.28 7.56 -1.52
CA LEU A 60 11.09 7.15 -0.14
C LEU A 60 12.38 6.56 0.41
N HIS A 61 12.73 6.95 1.63
CA HIS A 61 13.78 6.29 2.38
C HIS A 61 13.14 5.18 3.21
N TYR A 62 13.28 3.95 2.74
CA TYR A 62 12.89 2.75 3.49
C TYR A 62 14.02 2.35 4.41
N ALA A 63 13.63 1.93 5.62
CA ALA A 63 14.44 1.43 6.74
C ALA A 63 13.85 2.03 8.02
N LEU A 64 13.88 1.26 9.11
CA LEU A 64 13.54 1.79 10.40
C LEU A 64 14.57 2.87 10.84
N PRO A 65 14.16 4.12 11.10
CA PRO A 65 15.08 5.14 11.59
C PRO A 65 15.73 4.71 12.90
N SER A 66 17.01 5.05 13.11
CA SER A 66 17.75 4.65 14.32
C SER A 66 17.07 5.10 15.62
N VAL A 67 16.42 6.27 15.62
CA VAL A 67 15.64 6.79 16.75
C VAL A 67 14.43 5.92 17.13
N MET A 68 13.96 5.07 16.21
CA MET A 68 12.86 4.13 16.44
C MET A 68 13.36 2.72 16.81
N THR A 69 14.66 2.54 17.05
CA THR A 69 15.23 1.27 17.53
C THR A 69 15.29 1.23 19.05
N ALA A 70 15.20 0.03 19.65
CA ALA A 70 15.27 -0.20 21.09
C ALA A 70 14.28 0.62 21.95
N LEU A 71 13.12 0.96 21.38
CA LEU A 71 12.07 1.65 22.12
C LEU A 71 11.60 0.79 23.29
N TRP A 72 11.58 1.40 24.47
CA TRP A 72 11.16 0.77 25.72
C TRP A 72 11.87 -0.56 25.97
N ASP A 73 13.20 -0.57 25.84
CA ASP A 73 14.03 -1.77 26.05
C ASP A 73 13.59 -2.96 25.17
N ASN A 74 13.36 -2.69 23.87
CA ASN A 74 12.82 -3.62 22.87
C ASN A 74 11.40 -4.14 23.14
N ALA A 75 10.65 -3.57 24.10
CA ALA A 75 9.25 -3.94 24.31
C ALA A 75 8.31 -3.46 23.18
N LEU A 76 8.76 -2.50 22.37
CA LEU A 76 8.05 -2.07 21.16
C LEU A 76 8.92 -2.31 19.92
N LEU A 77 8.43 -3.19 19.05
CA LEU A 77 9.06 -3.54 17.78
C LEU A 77 8.14 -3.13 16.61
N PHE A 78 8.75 -2.73 15.50
CA PHE A 78 8.02 -2.42 14.27
C PHE A 78 8.28 -3.49 13.23
N GLY A 79 7.20 -3.89 12.55
CA GLY A 79 7.22 -4.73 11.37
C GLY A 79 6.45 -4.06 10.24
N GLY A 80 6.78 -4.42 9.01
CA GLY A 80 6.20 -3.83 7.81
C GLY A 80 7.25 -3.54 6.76
N THR A 81 6.82 -3.43 5.51
CA THR A 81 7.72 -3.24 4.36
C THR A 81 8.57 -1.97 4.51
N GLU A 82 8.06 -0.94 5.18
CA GLU A 82 8.69 0.35 5.36
C GLU A 82 9.87 0.31 6.34
N ALA A 83 9.87 -0.67 7.25
CA ALA A 83 10.95 -0.89 8.20
C ALA A 83 12.12 -1.70 7.59
N ALA A 84 11.92 -2.28 6.40
CA ALA A 84 12.89 -3.14 5.73
C ALA A 84 14.05 -2.31 5.14
N PRO A 85 15.31 -2.67 5.40
CA PRO A 85 16.46 -1.93 4.88
C PRO A 85 16.78 -2.23 3.41
N GLN A 86 16.35 -3.38 2.87
CA GLN A 86 16.69 -3.77 1.49
C GLN A 86 15.48 -3.75 0.56
N PHE A 87 14.38 -4.39 0.96
CA PHE A 87 13.23 -4.63 0.08
C PHE A 87 12.01 -3.77 0.46
N GLY A 88 12.26 -2.50 0.80
CA GLY A 88 11.21 -1.57 1.21
C GLY A 88 10.11 -1.37 0.16
N GLY A 89 8.85 -1.44 0.60
CA GLY A 89 7.68 -1.37 -0.28
C GLY A 89 7.32 -2.68 -1.01
N TYR A 90 8.01 -3.79 -0.73
CA TYR A 90 7.75 -5.11 -1.30
C TYR A 90 7.39 -6.13 -0.21
N ILE A 91 6.74 -7.22 -0.61
CA ILE A 91 6.35 -8.31 0.30
C ILE A 91 7.59 -8.95 0.94
N GLU A 92 8.67 -9.09 0.18
CA GLU A 92 9.97 -9.56 0.66
C GLU A 92 10.51 -8.68 1.80
N GLY A 93 10.26 -7.37 1.74
CA GLY A 93 10.64 -6.44 2.80
C GLY A 93 9.82 -6.61 4.07
N ALA A 94 8.53 -6.94 3.97
CA ALA A 94 7.74 -7.27 5.16
C ALA A 94 8.33 -8.47 5.89
N LEU A 95 8.69 -9.54 5.16
CA LEU A 95 9.33 -10.72 5.73
C LEU A 95 10.70 -10.37 6.34
N GLU A 96 11.53 -9.62 5.62
CA GLU A 96 12.83 -9.15 6.13
C GLU A 96 12.68 -8.36 7.45
N ALA A 97 11.74 -7.42 7.50
CA ALA A 97 11.48 -6.62 8.71
C ALA A 97 10.98 -7.47 9.88
N GLU A 98 10.13 -8.47 9.62
CA GLU A 98 9.64 -9.40 10.64
C GLU A 98 10.76 -10.28 11.21
N GLU A 99 11.65 -10.81 10.36
CA GLU A 99 12.82 -11.58 10.81
C GLU A 99 13.75 -10.73 11.69
N LEU A 100 14.00 -9.48 11.29
CA LEU A 100 14.82 -8.53 12.06
C LEU A 100 14.17 -8.12 13.39
N ALA A 101 12.84 -8.04 13.44
CA ALA A 101 12.10 -7.75 14.66
C ALA A 101 12.13 -8.97 15.61
N LEU A 102 11.88 -10.17 15.09
CA LEU A 102 11.89 -11.42 15.87
C LEU A 102 13.25 -11.68 16.53
N ALA A 103 14.36 -11.34 15.86
CA ALA A 103 15.71 -11.48 16.42
C ALA A 103 15.99 -10.59 17.65
N LYS A 104 15.08 -9.68 18.00
CA LYS A 104 15.19 -8.74 19.14
C LYS A 104 14.29 -9.11 20.33
N LEU A 105 13.45 -10.13 20.19
CA LEU A 105 12.70 -10.74 21.30
C LEU A 105 13.62 -11.58 22.19
#